data_AF-A0A968NZR0-F1
#
_entry.id   AF-A0A968NZR0-F1
#
_cell.length_a   1.000
_cell.length_b   1.000
_cell.length_c   1.000
_cell.angle_alpha   90.00
_cell.angle_beta   90.00
_cell.angle_gamma   90.00
#
_symmetry.space_group_name_H-M   'P 1'
#
loop_
_entity.id
_entity.type
_entity.pdbx_description
1 polymer ?
#
loop_
_entity_poly.entity_id
_entity_poly.type
_entity_poly.pdbx_seq_one_letter_code
_entity_poly.pdbx_strand_id
1 'polypeptide(L)'
;MIVKSIFRHDGRYELGEVEVNLLPGLPFVHIVGLPDASIRECGIKLKSALRARGRQWPRGHQILVNLRSPSGTRRSSAGVELAIALGVLAQTGQLSGELARRVGSGAVVYGELALTGRVFAPEDFGRALWGVEGCADVITGAVEKRVAQAGALA
;
A
#
# COMPACT_ATOMS: atom_id res chain seq x y z
N MET A 1 3.50 -1.39 13.40
CA MET A 1 4.16 -0.48 12.42
C MET A 1 3.14 0.51 11.92
N ILE A 2 3.47 1.79 11.83
CA ILE A 2 2.62 2.81 11.21
C ILE A 2 3.27 3.23 9.89
N VAL A 3 2.53 3.22 8.79
CA VAL A 3 2.97 3.64 7.46
C VAL A 3 2.05 4.76 6.98
N LYS A 4 2.59 5.94 6.66
CA LYS A 4 1.79 7.02 6.08
C LYS A 4 1.36 6.65 4.66
N SER A 5 0.12 6.96 4.30
CA SER A 5 -0.46 6.66 3.00
C SER A 5 -1.40 7.77 2.57
N ILE A 6 -1.74 7.78 1.28
CA ILE A 6 -2.86 8.57 0.77
C ILE A 6 -4.08 7.67 0.71
N PHE A 7 -5.23 8.20 1.13
CA PHE A 7 -6.52 7.57 0.94
C PHE A 7 -7.37 8.37 -0.03
N ARG A 8 -8.18 7.66 -0.81
CA ARG A 8 -9.15 8.26 -1.72
C ARG A 8 -10.57 7.91 -1.27
N HIS A 9 -11.41 8.93 -1.23
CA HIS A 9 -12.84 8.83 -0.94
C HIS A 9 -13.61 9.93 -1.66
N ASP A 10 -14.73 9.61 -2.32
CA ASP A 10 -15.58 10.56 -3.05
C ASP A 10 -14.81 11.52 -3.98
N GLY A 11 -13.78 11.00 -4.66
CA GLY A 11 -12.93 11.78 -5.58
C GLY A 11 -11.95 12.74 -4.91
N ARG A 12 -11.88 12.76 -3.58
CA ARG A 12 -10.90 13.53 -2.79
C ARG A 12 -9.78 12.63 -2.29
N TYR A 13 -8.63 13.24 -2.07
CA TYR A 13 -7.46 12.60 -1.47
C TYR A 13 -7.18 13.21 -0.11
N GLU A 14 -6.74 12.39 0.83
CA GLU A 14 -6.31 12.84 2.14
C GLU A 14 -5.16 11.98 2.64
N LEU A 15 -4.33 12.57 3.51
CA LEU A 15 -3.30 11.83 4.22
C LEU A 15 -3.93 11.00 5.33
N GLY A 16 -3.43 9.78 5.47
CA GLY A 16 -3.77 8.91 6.56
C GLY A 16 -2.66 7.94 6.88
N GLU A 17 -2.97 7.01 7.78
CA GLU A 17 -2.03 6.06 8.35
C GLU A 17 -2.57 4.65 8.21
N VAL A 18 -1.69 3.74 7.79
CA VAL A 18 -1.91 2.31 7.79
C VAL A 18 -1.13 1.72 8.96
N GLU A 19 -1.84 1.28 9.98
CA GLU A 19 -1.23 0.60 11.12
C GLU A 19 -1.28 -0.90 10.89
N VAL A 20 -0.12 -1.55 10.91
CA VAL A 20 0.00 -3.00 10.77
C VAL A 20 0.55 -3.57 12.06
N ASN A 21 -0.16 -4.54 12.62
CA ASN A 21 0.27 -5.29 13.79
C ASN A 21 0.17 -6.80 13.54
N LEU A 22 1.05 -7.56 14.18
CA LEU A 22 1.01 -9.02 14.17
C LEU A 22 0.47 -9.52 15.51
N LEU A 23 -0.63 -10.25 15.47
CA LEU A 23 -1.25 -10.88 16.64
C LEU A 23 -0.99 -12.39 16.60
N PRO A 24 -0.70 -13.07 17.72
CA PRO A 24 -0.55 -14.52 17.71
C PRO A 24 -1.81 -15.23 17.20
N GLY A 25 -1.65 -16.25 16.35
CA GLY A 25 -2.79 -17.07 15.88
C GLY A 25 -2.65 -17.62 14.46
N LEU A 26 -3.71 -18.27 13.99
CA LEU A 26 -3.75 -18.78 12.61
C LEU A 26 -3.71 -17.62 11.60
N PRO A 27 -2.99 -17.77 10.46
CA PRO A 27 -2.84 -16.69 9.49
C PRO A 27 -4.18 -16.20 8.93
N PHE A 28 -4.55 -14.99 9.32
CA PHE A 28 -5.70 -14.27 8.80
C PHE A 28 -5.34 -12.79 8.65
N VAL A 29 -5.99 -12.08 7.73
CA VAL A 29 -5.82 -10.64 7.55
C VAL A 29 -7.11 -9.95 7.97
N HIS A 30 -7.05 -9.18 9.04
CA HIS A 30 -8.14 -8.32 9.50
C HIS A 30 -7.86 -6.90 9.03
N ILE A 31 -8.80 -6.29 8.32
CA ILE A 31 -8.68 -4.88 7.90
C ILE A 31 -9.87 -4.10 8.43
N VAL A 32 -9.59 -3.08 9.23
CA VAL A 32 -10.57 -2.19 9.87
C VAL A 32 -10.29 -0.74 9.51
N GLY A 33 -11.21 0.16 9.88
CA GLY A 33 -11.17 1.56 9.42
C GLY A 33 -11.86 1.73 8.07
N LEU A 34 -13.11 1.28 7.97
CA LEU A 34 -13.99 1.48 6.81
C LEU A 34 -13.35 1.16 5.43
N PRO A 35 -12.68 0.00 5.26
CA PRO A 35 -12.19 -0.38 3.94
C PRO A 35 -13.34 -0.65 2.96
N ASP A 36 -13.11 -0.38 1.69
CA ASP A 36 -13.95 -0.91 0.63
C ASP A 36 -13.78 -2.44 0.46
N ALA A 37 -14.51 -3.04 -0.48
CA ALA A 37 -14.39 -4.47 -0.76
C ALA A 37 -12.99 -4.85 -1.27
N SER A 38 -12.40 -4.04 -2.15
CA SER A 38 -11.10 -4.31 -2.76
C SER A 38 -9.98 -4.37 -1.73
N ILE A 39 -9.97 -3.46 -0.75
CA ILE A 39 -9.00 -3.52 0.35
C ILE A 39 -9.26 -4.76 1.19
N ARG A 40 -10.52 -5.04 1.59
CA ARG A 40 -10.83 -6.22 2.44
C ARG A 40 -10.32 -7.52 1.85
N GLU A 41 -10.33 -7.64 0.53
CA GLU A 41 -9.92 -8.84 -0.20
C GLU A 41 -8.42 -8.84 -0.55
N CYS A 42 -7.70 -7.74 -0.33
CA CYS A 42 -6.31 -7.61 -0.77
C CYS A 42 -5.35 -8.55 -0.02
N GLY A 43 -5.73 -9.13 1.12
CA GLY A 43 -4.87 -9.99 1.93
C GLY A 43 -4.27 -11.17 1.17
N ILE A 44 -5.06 -11.88 0.35
CA ILE A 44 -4.57 -13.00 -0.46
C ILE A 44 -3.60 -12.52 -1.56
N LYS A 45 -3.88 -11.35 -2.14
CA LYS A 45 -3.07 -10.69 -3.17
C LYS A 45 -1.72 -10.27 -2.61
N LEU A 46 -1.70 -9.65 -1.43
CA LEU A 46 -0.48 -9.28 -0.69
C LEU A 46 0.37 -10.52 -0.38
N LYS A 47 -0.26 -11.59 0.11
CA LYS A 47 0.43 -12.86 0.38
C LYS A 47 1.09 -13.43 -0.88
N SER A 48 0.39 -13.41 -2.01
CA SER A 48 0.93 -13.86 -3.30
C SER A 48 2.13 -13.01 -3.72
N ALA A 49 1.96 -11.69 -3.73
CA ALA A 49 2.97 -10.71 -4.13
C ALA A 49 4.27 -10.82 -3.32
N LEU A 50 4.15 -10.93 -1.99
CA LEU A 50 5.30 -11.07 -1.10
C LEU A 50 6.04 -12.40 -1.34
N ARG A 51 5.30 -13.51 -1.48
CA ARG A 51 5.90 -14.82 -1.76
C ARG A 51 6.61 -14.87 -3.11
N ALA A 52 6.07 -14.22 -4.13
CA ALA A 52 6.69 -14.13 -5.46
C ALA A 52 8.07 -13.44 -5.43
N ARG A 53 8.35 -12.64 -4.40
CA ARG A 53 9.63 -11.95 -4.17
C ARG A 53 10.49 -12.62 -3.10
N GLY A 54 10.20 -13.87 -2.74
CA GLY A 54 10.94 -14.61 -1.73
C GLY A 54 10.74 -14.08 -0.30
N ARG A 55 9.74 -13.22 -0.07
CA ARG A 55 9.44 -12.67 1.25
C ARG A 55 8.58 -13.64 2.04
N GLN A 56 8.80 -13.67 3.34
CA GLN A 56 8.09 -14.52 4.27
C GLN A 56 6.74 -13.89 4.64
N TRP A 57 5.71 -14.74 4.69
CA TRP A 57 4.41 -14.40 5.25
C TRP A 57 4.33 -14.94 6.68
N PRO A 58 3.86 -14.19 7.69
CA PRO A 58 3.91 -14.61 9.08
C PRO A 58 2.90 -15.74 9.34
N ARG A 59 3.37 -17.00 9.39
CA ARG A 59 2.53 -18.21 9.48
C ARG A 59 1.93 -18.49 10.87
N GLY A 60 2.44 -17.86 11.92
CA GLY A 60 1.94 -18.00 13.30
C GLY A 60 1.25 -16.74 13.83
N HIS A 61 0.94 -15.79 12.94
CA HIS A 61 0.31 -14.54 13.32
C HIS A 61 -0.85 -14.19 12.38
N GLN A 62 -1.89 -13.59 12.97
CA GLN A 62 -2.85 -12.76 12.26
C GLN A 62 -2.22 -11.39 11.96
N ILE A 63 -2.58 -10.82 10.82
CA ILE A 63 -2.21 -9.47 10.43
C ILE A 63 -3.42 -8.58 10.69
N LEU A 64 -3.32 -7.68 11.66
CA LEU A 64 -4.30 -6.64 11.90
C LEU A 64 -3.85 -5.36 11.18
N VAL A 65 -4.71 -4.86 10.30
CA VAL A 65 -4.51 -3.62 9.56
C VAL A 65 -5.60 -2.63 9.98
N ASN A 66 -5.20 -1.47 10.47
CA ASN A 66 -6.12 -0.38 10.77
C ASN A 66 -5.86 0.79 9.82
N LEU A 67 -6.89 1.25 9.11
CA LEU A 67 -6.83 2.40 8.23
C LEU A 67 -7.33 3.64 9.00
N ARG A 68 -6.42 4.55 9.35
CA ARG A 68 -6.73 5.77 10.11
C ARG A 68 -6.66 6.99 9.22
N SER A 69 -7.75 7.73 9.12
CA SER A 69 -7.79 9.00 8.39
C SER A 69 -8.77 9.97 9.03
N PRO A 70 -8.58 11.29 8.88
CA PRO A 70 -9.38 12.31 9.55
C PRO A 70 -10.86 12.27 9.20
N SER A 71 -11.21 11.97 7.95
CA SER A 71 -12.58 12.06 7.44
C SER A 71 -13.58 11.05 8.02
N GLY A 72 -13.10 9.94 8.60
CA GLY A 72 -13.97 8.86 9.06
C GLY A 72 -14.83 8.22 7.96
N THR A 73 -14.40 8.26 6.70
CA THR A 73 -15.15 7.73 5.56
C THR A 73 -14.56 6.44 4.98
N ARG A 74 -15.24 5.85 3.98
CA ARG A 74 -14.78 4.62 3.31
C ARG A 74 -13.51 4.88 2.51
N ARG A 75 -12.60 3.91 2.44
CA ARG A 75 -11.31 4.07 1.74
C ARG A 75 -11.20 3.13 0.57
N SER A 76 -10.81 3.67 -0.59
CA SER A 76 -10.56 2.85 -1.77
C SER A 76 -9.16 2.25 -1.79
N SER A 77 -9.00 1.10 -2.44
CA SER A 77 -7.73 0.37 -2.50
C SER A 77 -6.60 1.06 -3.25
N ALA A 78 -6.91 2.06 -4.08
CA ALA A 78 -5.92 2.79 -4.88
C ALA A 78 -4.75 3.26 -4.00
N GLY A 79 -3.58 2.67 -4.25
CA GLY A 79 -2.31 3.00 -3.58
C GLY A 79 -2.11 2.49 -2.15
N VAL A 80 -3.11 1.88 -1.50
CA VAL A 80 -3.01 1.44 -0.09
C VAL A 80 -2.28 0.10 0.08
N GLU A 81 -2.34 -0.77 -0.94
CA GLU A 81 -1.77 -2.12 -0.88
C GLU A 81 -0.27 -2.12 -0.57
N LEU A 82 0.49 -1.21 -1.20
CA LEU A 82 1.92 -1.08 -0.94
C LEU A 82 2.20 -0.70 0.51
N ALA A 83 1.42 0.22 1.09
CA ALA A 83 1.58 0.63 2.49
C ALA A 83 1.36 -0.55 3.44
N ILE A 84 0.34 -1.38 3.20
CA ILE A 84 0.09 -2.60 3.98
C ILE A 84 1.27 -3.57 3.83
N ALA A 85 1.74 -3.83 2.61
CA ALA A 85 2.85 -4.74 2.37
C ALA A 85 4.14 -4.31 3.08
N LEU A 86 4.48 -3.01 3.01
CA LEU A 86 5.65 -2.47 3.70
C LEU A 86 5.48 -2.56 5.23
N GLY A 87 4.28 -2.34 5.74
CA GLY A 87 3.98 -2.54 7.16
C GLY A 87 4.18 -3.99 7.61
N VAL A 88 3.75 -4.97 6.81
CA VAL A 88 3.99 -6.40 7.07
C VAL A 88 5.47 -6.74 7.01
N LEU A 89 6.21 -6.23 6.01
CA LEU A 89 7.66 -6.44 5.90
C LEU A 89 8.41 -5.82 7.09
N ALA A 90 8.00 -4.65 7.56
CA ALA A 90 8.57 -4.03 8.75
C ALA A 90 8.31 -4.86 10.01
N GLN A 91 7.07 -5.31 10.23
CA GLN A 91 6.73 -6.16 11.38
C GLN A 91 7.43 -7.52 11.38
N THR A 92 7.79 -8.04 10.20
CA THR A 92 8.52 -9.30 10.06
C THR A 92 10.04 -9.11 9.98
N GLY A 93 10.56 -7.89 10.16
CA GLY A 93 12.00 -7.61 10.08
C GLY A 93 12.61 -7.76 8.68
N GLN A 94 11.78 -7.80 7.64
CA GLN A 94 12.20 -8.00 6.25
C GLN A 94 12.36 -6.68 5.46
N LEU A 95 11.94 -5.56 6.04
CA LEU A 95 12.15 -4.22 5.49
C LEU A 95 13.53 -3.71 5.94
N SER A 96 14.40 -3.34 4.99
CA SER A 96 15.77 -2.92 5.31
C SER A 96 16.28 -1.80 4.38
N GLY A 97 17.45 -1.26 4.73
CA GLY A 97 18.16 -0.26 3.93
C GLY A 97 17.44 1.09 3.86
N GLU A 98 17.59 1.76 2.72
CA GLU A 98 17.02 3.09 2.50
C GLU A 98 15.48 3.09 2.58
N LEU A 99 14.84 2.03 2.09
CA LEU A 99 13.39 1.93 2.12
C LEU A 99 12.86 1.87 3.57
N ALA A 100 13.53 1.13 4.45
CA ALA A 100 13.17 1.10 5.87
C ALA A 100 13.33 2.47 6.54
N ARG A 101 14.41 3.19 6.22
CA ARG A 101 14.64 4.55 6.74
C ARG A 101 13.54 5.50 6.30
N ARG A 102 13.25 5.57 4.99
CA ARG A 102 12.21 6.48 4.46
C ARG A 102 10.85 6.21 5.07
N VAL A 103 10.42 4.95 5.12
CA VAL A 103 9.15 4.58 5.75
C VAL A 103 9.15 4.95 7.25
N GLY A 104 10.23 4.66 7.98
CA GLY A 104 10.35 5.00 9.40
C GLY A 104 10.41 6.50 9.69
N SER A 105 10.93 7.29 8.76
CA SER A 105 10.95 8.77 8.81
C SER A 105 9.63 9.41 8.34
N GLY A 106 8.63 8.60 8.00
CA GLY A 106 7.30 9.09 7.64
C GLY A 106 7.15 9.46 6.17
N ALA A 107 7.90 8.82 5.26
CA ALA A 107 7.59 8.89 3.83
C ALA A 107 6.17 8.39 3.55
N VAL A 108 5.49 9.05 2.62
CA VAL A 108 4.14 8.69 2.22
C VAL A 108 4.20 7.57 1.20
N VAL A 109 3.51 6.47 1.45
CA VAL A 109 3.49 5.30 0.57
C VAL A 109 2.20 5.30 -0.22
N TYR A 110 2.31 5.20 -1.55
CA TYR A 110 1.15 5.15 -2.44
C TYR A 110 1.45 4.29 -3.66
N GLY A 111 1.01 3.03 -3.67
CA GLY A 111 1.31 2.09 -4.73
C GLY A 111 0.41 0.86 -4.76
N GLU A 112 0.29 0.27 -5.95
CA GLU A 112 -0.42 -0.98 -6.19
C GLU A 112 0.57 -2.14 -6.33
N LEU A 113 0.12 -3.34 -5.96
CA LEU A 113 0.93 -4.55 -6.05
C LEU A 113 0.35 -5.53 -7.07
N ALA A 114 1.14 -6.01 -8.01
CA ALA A 114 0.77 -7.21 -8.77
C ALA A 114 1.03 -8.48 -7.97
N LEU A 115 0.37 -9.59 -8.34
CA LEU A 115 0.63 -10.93 -7.79
C LEU A 115 2.09 -11.38 -7.96
N THR A 116 2.81 -10.82 -8.93
CA THR A 116 4.25 -11.05 -9.15
C THR A 116 5.14 -10.27 -8.17
N GLY A 117 4.55 -9.44 -7.32
CA GLY A 117 5.26 -8.49 -6.47
C GLY A 117 5.96 -7.37 -7.22
N ARG A 118 5.52 -7.06 -8.46
CA ARG A 118 5.82 -5.75 -9.08
C ARG A 118 4.97 -4.67 -8.40
N VAL A 119 5.55 -3.48 -8.29
CA VAL A 119 4.90 -2.30 -7.69
C VAL A 119 4.61 -1.30 -8.81
N PHE A 120 3.37 -0.80 -8.85
CA PHE A 120 2.92 0.18 -9.84
C PHE A 120 2.52 1.48 -9.15
N ALA A 121 2.76 2.60 -9.84
CA ALA A 121 2.09 3.84 -9.50
C ALA A 121 0.60 3.71 -9.85
N PRO A 122 -0.33 4.05 -8.95
CA PRO A 122 -1.76 4.06 -9.27
C PRO A 122 -2.05 5.03 -10.42
N GLU A 123 -3.08 4.76 -11.23
CA GLU A 123 -3.43 5.62 -12.38
C GLU A 123 -3.70 7.07 -11.97
N ASP A 124 -4.21 7.26 -10.77
CA ASP A 124 -4.53 8.55 -10.17
C ASP A 124 -3.37 9.16 -9.37
N PHE A 125 -2.15 8.59 -9.42
CA PHE A 125 -0.99 9.08 -8.67
C PHE A 125 -0.75 10.58 -8.81
N GLY A 126 -0.83 11.11 -10.03
CA GLY A 126 -0.70 12.54 -10.26
C GLY A 126 -1.77 13.35 -9.52
N ARG A 127 -3.04 12.93 -9.58
CA ARG A 127 -4.12 13.60 -8.85
C ARG A 127 -3.97 13.45 -7.34
N ALA A 128 -3.51 12.29 -6.88
CA ALA A 128 -3.25 12.03 -5.48
C ALA A 128 -2.20 12.99 -4.92
N LEU A 129 -1.05 13.13 -5.58
CA LEU A 129 0.03 14.03 -5.16
C LEU A 129 -0.42 15.50 -5.07
N TRP A 130 -1.22 15.96 -6.02
CA TRP A 130 -1.73 17.34 -6.03
C TRP A 130 -2.89 17.54 -5.04
N GLY A 131 -3.61 16.46 -4.72
CA GLY A 131 -4.75 16.49 -3.81
C GLY A 131 -4.39 16.46 -2.33
N VAL A 132 -3.11 16.22 -1.98
CA VAL A 132 -2.63 16.26 -0.59
C VAL A 132 -1.45 17.22 -0.44
N GLU A 133 -1.56 18.16 0.50
CA GLU A 133 -0.44 19.03 0.86
C GLU A 133 0.55 18.30 1.78
N GLY A 134 1.84 18.68 1.72
CA GLY A 134 2.86 18.19 2.65
C GLY A 134 3.53 16.85 2.28
N CYS A 135 3.31 16.32 1.08
CA CYS A 135 4.00 15.13 0.58
C CYS A 135 5.38 15.45 -0.02
N ALA A 136 6.38 15.69 0.83
CA ALA A 136 7.75 15.96 0.36
C ALA A 136 8.51 14.68 -0.06
N ASP A 137 8.23 13.55 0.61
CA ASP A 137 8.85 12.26 0.29
C ASP A 137 7.78 11.20 0.05
N VAL A 138 7.74 10.66 -1.18
CA VAL A 138 6.72 9.68 -1.60
C VAL A 138 7.38 8.42 -2.16
N ILE A 139 6.91 7.28 -1.70
CA ILE A 139 7.26 5.94 -2.16
C ILE A 139 6.11 5.42 -3.01
N THR A 140 6.38 5.20 -4.29
CA THR A 140 5.42 4.61 -5.23
C THR A 140 6.11 3.58 -6.14
N GLY A 141 5.32 2.89 -6.96
CA GLY A 141 5.85 2.02 -8.00
C GLY A 141 6.42 2.79 -9.19
N ALA A 142 7.09 2.08 -10.09
CA ALA A 142 7.50 2.70 -11.34
C ALA A 142 6.27 3.17 -12.12
N VAL A 143 6.34 4.37 -12.69
CA VAL A 143 5.38 4.82 -13.70
C VAL A 143 5.79 4.14 -15.00
N GLU A 144 5.13 3.05 -15.38
CA GLU A 144 5.29 2.53 -16.74
C GLU A 144 4.79 3.60 -17.71
N LYS A 145 5.67 4.09 -18.60
CA LYS A 145 5.24 4.84 -19.77
C LYS A 145 4.31 3.90 -20.54
N ARG A 146 2.99 4.13 -20.50
CA ARG A 146 2.06 3.47 -21.43
C ARG A 146 2.63 3.69 -22.82
N VAL A 147 3.05 2.61 -23.49
CA VAL A 147 3.50 2.65 -24.88
C VAL A 147 2.36 3.32 -25.65
N ALA A 148 2.64 4.49 -26.23
CA ALA A 148 1.78 5.07 -27.24
C ALA A 148 1.80 4.11 -28.44
N GLN A 149 0.87 3.17 -28.47
CA GLN A 149 0.47 2.48 -29.69
C GLN A 149 -0.88 3.05 -30.12
N ALA A 150 -0.79 4.22 -30.74
CA ALA A 150 -1.75 4.68 -31.73
C ALA A 150 -0.93 5.48 -32.77
N GLY A 151 -0.59 4.81 -33.88
CA GLY A 151 -0.13 5.47 -35.12
C GLY A 151 1.37 5.44 -35.40
N ALA A 152 1.77 4.46 -36.22
CA ALA A 152 2.78 4.47 -37.30
C ALA A 152 3.37 3.05 -37.39
N LEU A 153 2.88 2.20 -38.29
CA LEU A 153 3.34 2.01 -39.68
C LEU A 153 4.81 1.54 -39.78
N ALA A 154 4.93 0.34 -40.34
CA ALA A 154 6.12 -0.38 -40.85
C ALA A 154 7.09 -0.96 -39.80
#